data_AF-A0A965YAE2-F1
#
_entry.id   AF-A0A965YAE2-F1
#
_cell.length_a   1.000
_cell.length_b   1.000
_cell.length_c   1.000
_cell.angle_alpha   90.00
_cell.angle_beta   90.00
_cell.angle_gamma   90.00
#
_symmetry.space_group_name_H-M   'P 1'
#
loop_
_entity.id
_entity.type
_entity.pdbx_description
1 polymer ?
#
loop_
_entity_poly.entity_id
_entity_poly.type
_entity_poly.pdbx_seq_one_letter_code
_entity_poly.pdbx_strand_id
1 'polypeptide(L)' 'KITGKSISAIVNENNLLKTIPEDLNALVNKAKNLKKHLEFNKRDIHNRRGLLLIESKIRRLSKYYKKKEVLPKNWSY' A
#
# COMPACT_ATOMS: atom_id res chain seq x y z
N LYS A 1 -5.36 9.09 28.31
CA LYS A 1 -5.54 8.10 27.21
C LYS A 1 -7.01 8.08 26.85
N ILE A 2 -7.41 8.67 25.72
CA ILE A 2 -8.82 8.99 25.42
C ILE A 2 -9.59 7.79 24.84
N THR A 3 -8.89 6.80 24.26
CA THR A 3 -9.46 5.50 23.89
C THR A 3 -8.44 4.41 24.21
N GLY A 4 -8.81 3.41 25.00
CA GLY A 4 -7.91 2.30 25.40
C GLY A 4 -7.63 1.27 24.29
N LYS A 5 -7.98 1.59 23.04
CA LYS A 5 -7.95 0.68 21.88
C LYS A 5 -6.89 1.16 20.88
N SER A 6 -6.32 0.23 20.13
CA SER A 6 -5.42 0.59 19.03
C SER A 6 -6.20 1.25 17.89
N ILE A 7 -5.54 2.12 17.10
CA ILE A 7 -6.17 2.75 15.92
C ILE A 7 -6.73 1.70 14.96
N SER A 8 -6.02 0.57 14.80
CA SER A 8 -6.48 -0.59 14.03
C SER A 8 -7.80 -1.18 14.57
N ALA A 9 -7.94 -1.30 15.89
CA ALA A 9 -9.18 -1.80 16.50
C ALA A 9 -10.36 -0.84 16.27
N ILE A 10 -10.14 0.47 16.36
CA ILE A 10 -11.18 1.49 16.10
C ILE A 10 -11.64 1.44 14.63
N VAL A 11 -10.70 1.28 13.69
CA VAL A 11 -11.01 1.19 12.25
C VAL A 11 -11.79 -0.10 11.93
N ASN A 12 -11.44 -1.23 12.55
CA ASN A 12 -12.21 -2.48 12.45
C ASN A 12 -13.64 -2.31 12.99
N GLU A 13 -13.79 -1.67 14.16
CA GLU A 13 -15.09 -1.46 14.81
C GLU A 13 -16.05 -0.58 13.98
N ASN A 14 -15.50 0.34 13.17
CA ASN A 14 -16.31 1.24 12.34
C ASN A 14 -16.68 0.65 10.97
N ASN A 15 -16.38 -0.62 10.67
CA ASN A 15 -16.61 -1.26 9.36
C ASN A 15 -16.04 -0.47 8.15
N LEU A 16 -15.10 0.45 8.38
CA LEU A 16 -14.41 1.24 7.34
C LEU A 16 -13.32 0.44 6.63
N LEU A 17 -13.31 -0.89 6.82
CA LEU A 17 -12.32 -1.78 6.23
C LEU A 17 -12.50 -1.80 4.72
N LYS A 18 -11.73 -0.94 4.06
CA LYS A 18 -11.36 -1.17 2.67
C LYS A 18 -10.81 -2.59 2.60
N THR A 19 -11.24 -3.35 1.59
CA THR A 19 -10.79 -4.73 1.27
C THR A 19 -9.26 -4.88 1.21
N ILE A 20 -8.55 -3.75 1.14
CA ILE A 20 -7.10 -3.64 1.12
C ILE A 20 -6.65 -2.85 2.36
N PRO A 21 -5.64 -3.34 3.11
CA PRO A 21 -5.01 -2.61 4.21
C PRO A 21 -4.60 -1.19 3.82
N GLU A 22 -4.77 -0.25 4.76
CA GLU A 22 -4.53 1.18 4.52
C GLU A 22 -3.09 1.49 4.08
N ASP A 23 -2.12 0.82 4.69
CA ASP A 23 -0.70 0.95 4.39
C ASP A 23 -0.36 0.51 2.95
N LEU A 24 -0.92 -0.62 2.51
CA LEU A 24 -0.77 -1.13 1.15
C LEU A 24 -1.43 -0.18 0.14
N ASN A 25 -2.64 0.30 0.46
CA ASN A 25 -3.35 1.27 -0.37
C ASN A 25 -2.58 2.59 -0.51
N ALA A 26 -1.98 3.11 0.57
CA ALA A 26 -1.17 4.32 0.53
C ALA A 26 0.05 4.18 -0.41
N LEU A 27 0.72 3.02 -0.39
CA LEU A 27 1.84 2.76 -1.30
C LEU A 27 1.41 2.62 -2.75
N VAL A 28 0.29 1.94 -3.01
CA VAL A 28 -0.28 1.81 -4.36
C VAL A 28 -0.62 3.18 -4.95
N ASN A 29 -1.26 4.06 -4.16
CA ASN A 29 -1.58 5.42 -4.60
C ASN A 29 -0.31 6.24 -4.88
N LYS A 30 0.71 6.11 -4.02
CA LYS A 30 2.02 6.77 -4.25
C LYS A 30 2.68 6.29 -5.54
N ALA A 31 2.67 4.98 -5.80
CA ALA A 31 3.20 4.40 -7.03
C ALA A 31 2.44 4.90 -8.27
N LYS A 32 1.11 4.97 -8.21
CA LYS A 32 0.26 5.47 -9.31
C LYS A 32 0.59 6.93 -9.65
N ASN A 33 0.76 7.78 -8.64
CA ASN A 33 1.14 9.18 -8.85
C ASN A 33 2.55 9.33 -9.42
N LEU A 34 3.50 8.54 -8.92
CA LEU A 34 4.88 8.57 -9.40
C LEU A 34 5.00 8.05 -10.84
N LYS A 35 4.21 7.03 -11.19
CA LYS A 35 4.12 6.52 -12.57
C LYS A 35 3.64 7.62 -13.52
N LYS A 36 2.56 8.32 -13.17
CA LYS A 36 2.06 9.48 -13.94
C LYS A 36 3.13 10.56 -14.11
N HIS A 37 3.86 10.89 -13.04
CA HIS A 37 4.94 11.87 -13.10
C HIS A 37 6.05 11.46 -14.10
N LEU A 38 6.44 10.18 -14.08
CA LEU A 38 7.47 9.62 -14.96
C LEU A 38 7.03 9.47 -16.42
N GLU A 39 5.72 9.40 -16.70
CA GLU A 39 5.19 9.40 -18.07
C GLU A 39 5.55 10.71 -18.81
N PHE A 40 5.47 11.85 -18.10
CA PHE A 40 5.90 13.15 -18.61
C PHE A 40 7.42 13.35 -18.47
N ASN A 41 8.02 12.89 -17.36
CA ASN A 41 9.43 13.10 -17.05
C ASN A 41 10.26 11.81 -17.19
N LYS A 42 10.35 11.29 -18.42
CA LYS A 42 10.96 9.97 -18.69
C LYS A 42 12.44 9.86 -18.30
N ARG A 43 13.16 10.98 -18.26
CA ARG A 43 14.60 11.05 -17.92
C ARG A 43 14.88 11.16 -16.43
N ASP A 44 13.86 11.20 -15.57
CA ASP A 44 14.07 11.24 -14.12
C ASP A 44 14.45 9.85 -13.57
N ILE A 45 15.76 9.61 -13.51
CA ILE A 45 16.35 8.35 -13.04
C ILE A 45 16.13 8.16 -11.53
N HIS A 46 16.15 9.24 -10.74
CA HIS A 46 15.99 9.18 -9.30
C HIS A 46 14.58 8.71 -8.92
N ASN A 47 13.56 9.31 -9.53
CA ASN A 47 12.18 8.92 -9.31
C ASN A 47 11.86 7.55 -9.91
N ARG A 48 12.52 7.14 -11.01
CA ARG A 48 12.40 5.77 -11.52
C ARG A 48 12.92 4.73 -10.51
N ARG A 49 14.08 4.99 -9.88
CA ARG A 49 14.57 4.16 -8.77
C ARG A 49 13.59 4.17 -7.59
N GLY A 50 13.03 5.33 -7.26
CA GLY A 50 12.00 5.48 -6.23
C GLY A 50 10.78 4.60 -6.50
N LEU A 51 10.30 4.55 -7.74
CA LEU A 51 9.19 3.69 -8.16
C LEU A 51 9.49 2.22 -7.92
N LEU A 52 10.68 1.74 -8.34
CA LEU A 52 11.10 0.35 -8.14
C LEU A 52 11.14 -0.05 -6.65
N LEU A 53 11.60 0.85 -5.78
CA LEU A 53 11.62 0.61 -4.34
C LEU A 53 10.21 0.53 -3.75
N ILE A 54 9.29 1.39 -4.21
CA ILE A 54 7.90 1.37 -3.79
C ILE A 54 7.22 0.07 -4.24
N GLU A 55 7.40 -0.35 -5.50
CA GLU A 55 6.87 -1.60 -6.04
C GLU A 55 7.40 -2.82 -5.27
N SER A 56 8.69 -2.84 -4.94
CA SER A 56 9.29 -3.90 -4.12
C SER A 56 8.66 -3.94 -2.71
N LYS A 57 8.40 -2.78 -2.10
CA LYS A 57 7.71 -2.69 -0.81
C LYS A 57 6.26 -3.19 -0.89
N ILE A 58 5.53 -2.85 -1.96
CA ILE A 58 4.16 -3.33 -2.22
C ILE A 58 4.16 -4.86 -2.32
N ARG A 59 5.07 -5.46 -3.09
CA ARG A 59 5.20 -6.93 -3.22
C ARG A 59 5.47 -7.60 -1.87
N ARG A 60 6.36 -7.03 -1.06
CA ARG A 60 6.69 -7.56 0.27
C ARG A 60 5.49 -7.50 1.23
N LEU A 61 4.77 -6.39 1.26
CA LEU A 61 3.57 -6.24 2.10
C LEU A 61 2.43 -7.14 1.62
N SER A 62 2.23 -7.25 0.31
CA SER A 62 1.28 -8.20 -0.26
C SER A 62 1.56 -9.63 0.20
N LYS A 63 2.83 -10.09 0.14
CA LYS A 63 3.22 -11.42 0.64
C LYS A 63 2.91 -11.59 2.14
N TYR A 64 3.18 -10.56 2.94
CA TYR A 64 2.88 -10.59 4.38
C TYR A 64 1.38 -10.67 4.66
N TYR A 65 0.56 -9.86 4.00
CA TYR A 65 -0.89 -9.87 4.19
C TYR A 65 -1.57 -11.13 3.62
N LYS A 66 -1.03 -11.72 2.55
CA LYS A 66 -1.43 -13.05 2.07
C LYS A 66 -1.13 -14.14 3.09
N LYS A 67 0.04 -14.07 3.78
CA LYS A 67 0.39 -15.02 4.85
C LYS A 67 -0.51 -14.88 6.08
N LYS A 68 -1.00 -13.67 6.37
CA LYS A 68 -1.93 -13.39 7.47
C LYS A 68 -3.41 -13.57 7.10
N GLU A 69 -3.71 -14.06 5.89
CA GLU A 69 -5.07 -14.27 5.38
C GLU A 69 -5.95 -13.00 5.36
N VAL A 70 -5.32 -11.82 5.47
CA VAL A 70 -5.98 -10.52 5.36
C VAL A 70 -6.28 -10.18 3.89
N LEU A 71 -5.42 -10.66 2.98
CA LEU A 71 -5.57 -10.45 1.53
C LEU A 71 -5.87 -11.78 0.82
N PRO A 72 -6.75 -11.77 -0.19
CA PRO A 72 -6.96 -12.92 -1.06
C PRO A 72 -5.64 -13.39 -1.70
N LYS A 73 -5.43 -14.72 -1.77
CA LYS A 73 -4.23 -15.31 -2.39
C LYS A 73 -4.06 -14.90 -3.86
N ASN A 74 -5.18 -14.66 -4.56
CA ASN A 74 -5.24 -14.21 -5.95
C ASN A 74 -4.93 -12.72 -6.16
N TRP A 75 -4.74 -11.93 -5.10
CA TRP A 75 -4.47 -10.50 -5.23
C TRP A 75 -3.12 -10.28 -5.91
N SER A 76 -3.10 -9.51 -7.00
CA SER A 76 -1.88 -9.13 -7.72
C SER A 76 -1.82 -7.61 -7.87
N TYR A 77 -0.60 -7.08 -7.82
CA TYR A 77 -0.28 -5.68 -8.14
C TYR A 77 0.32 -5.61 -9.54
#